data_AF-A0A140CUS6-F1
#
_entry.id   AF-A0A140CUS6-F1
#
_cell.length_a   1.000
_cell.length_b   1.000
_cell.length_c   1.000
_cell.angle_alpha   90.00
_cell.angle_beta   90.00
_cell.angle_gamma   90.00
#
_symmetry.space_group_name_H-M   'P 1'
#
loop_
_entity.id
_entity.type
_entity.pdbx_description
1 polymer ?
#
loop_
_entity_poly.entity_id
_entity_poly.type
_entity_poly.pdbx_seq_one_letter_code
_entity_poly.pdbx_strand_id
1 'polypeptide(L)'
;MERMGEAFFASSAQLWADARGVRVPARPADRTMGPLLSFLLTMCWGLVLRSWSGAASGAHLACVAGVQAGCWAFFRAGEVQTLFASFEVAGLSVFAAVGFFGARERRAAAALHFAGYSVASAMMLLVAWMDSLLRGSPGGGWEADGLSPGMSMALTATFLTKLPAVPFHSWLPRAHVEASLGGSVLLASVLLKLGAHGLAWMRSDPAPSGAMGALAFWGLSTGTFFACRQTEAKRFAACTSVAHMATVVASFSADAMEAVVLIAVTHGLAGPLLFFWATATGDRWGTRDLVFCRGLGGTAPLFSGFLLASQAASWGAAPVGAFLGEMAFARGVVAMDLGAGIAALSLCAAGRVALLAWHARAVGGPAPVASSFFRDSGAEETLFFSFWISAAMAAGCLLPR
;
A
#
# COMPACT_ATOMS: atom_id res chain seq x y z
N MET A 1 -18.16 -23.73 -6.32
CA MET A 1 -17.92 -22.38 -5.78
C MET A 1 -17.25 -21.45 -6.79
N GLU A 2 -16.26 -21.90 -7.59
CA GLU A 2 -15.72 -21.12 -8.73
C GLU A 2 -16.78 -20.71 -9.75
N ARG A 3 -17.63 -21.62 -10.23
CA ARG A 3 -18.63 -21.32 -11.27
C ARG A 3 -19.81 -20.44 -10.82
N MET A 4 -20.13 -20.41 -9.52
CA MET A 4 -21.18 -19.51 -9.00
C MET A 4 -20.64 -18.10 -8.73
N GLY A 5 -19.34 -17.97 -8.45
CA GLY A 5 -18.64 -16.69 -8.43
C GLY A 5 -18.36 -16.10 -9.81
N GLU A 6 -18.45 -16.89 -10.88
CA GLU A 6 -18.39 -16.33 -12.25
C GLU A 6 -19.76 -15.80 -12.68
N ALA A 7 -20.85 -16.52 -12.37
CA ALA A 7 -22.20 -16.21 -12.84
C ALA A 7 -22.86 -14.98 -12.18
N PHE A 8 -22.53 -14.66 -10.93
CA PHE A 8 -23.10 -13.49 -10.24
C PHE A 8 -22.30 -12.19 -10.50
N PHE A 9 -21.02 -12.32 -10.86
CA PHE A 9 -20.06 -11.22 -10.99
C PHE A 9 -19.94 -10.67 -12.42
N ALA A 10 -20.46 -11.42 -13.41
CA ALA A 10 -20.60 -11.00 -14.80
C ALA A 10 -21.88 -10.17 -15.07
N SER A 11 -22.56 -9.62 -14.05
CA SER A 11 -23.88 -9.00 -14.28
C SER A 11 -23.84 -7.48 -14.42
N SER A 12 -23.18 -6.72 -13.55
CA SER A 12 -23.32 -5.25 -13.56
C SER A 12 -22.38 -4.51 -14.52
N ALA A 13 -21.12 -4.94 -14.63
CA ALA A 13 -20.19 -4.41 -15.63
C ALA A 13 -20.58 -4.85 -17.05
N GLN A 14 -21.07 -6.09 -17.16
CA GLN A 14 -21.60 -6.63 -18.41
C GLN A 14 -22.91 -5.96 -18.81
N LEU A 15 -23.82 -5.61 -17.88
CA LEU A 15 -25.02 -4.83 -18.19
C LEU A 15 -24.70 -3.44 -18.77
N TRP A 16 -23.62 -2.77 -18.32
CA TRP A 16 -23.17 -1.50 -18.90
C TRP A 16 -22.45 -1.68 -20.25
N ALA A 17 -21.66 -2.75 -20.36
CA ALA A 17 -20.90 -3.08 -21.56
C ALA A 17 -21.82 -3.62 -22.70
N ASP A 18 -22.81 -4.45 -22.37
CA ASP A 18 -23.87 -4.98 -23.24
C ASP A 18 -24.80 -3.86 -23.72
N ALA A 19 -25.09 -2.86 -22.88
CA ALA A 19 -25.84 -1.67 -23.27
C ALA A 19 -25.13 -0.81 -24.34
N ARG A 20 -23.82 -1.01 -24.56
CA ARG A 20 -23.02 -0.31 -25.58
C ARG A 20 -22.31 -1.24 -26.58
N GLY A 21 -22.56 -2.54 -26.53
CA GLY A 21 -21.93 -3.53 -27.41
C GLY A 21 -20.42 -3.68 -27.24
N VAL A 22 -19.86 -3.30 -26.09
CA VAL A 22 -18.43 -3.42 -25.77
C VAL A 22 -18.21 -4.76 -25.06
N ARG A 23 -17.31 -5.60 -25.55
CA ARG A 23 -16.86 -6.78 -24.79
C ARG A 23 -15.64 -6.40 -23.98
N VAL A 24 -15.63 -6.73 -22.69
CA VAL A 24 -14.48 -6.52 -21.81
C VAL A 24 -13.64 -7.81 -21.77
N PRO A 25 -12.54 -7.94 -22.51
CA PRO A 25 -11.62 -9.06 -22.32
C PRO A 25 -10.87 -8.87 -20.99
N ALA A 26 -10.97 -9.85 -20.10
CA ALA A 26 -10.15 -9.90 -18.89
C ALA A 26 -8.68 -10.17 -19.28
N ARG A 27 -7.79 -9.19 -19.10
CA ARG A 27 -6.35 -9.38 -19.34
C ARG A 27 -5.78 -10.39 -18.33
N PRO A 28 -4.88 -11.30 -18.75
CA PRO A 28 -4.42 -12.45 -17.94
C PRO A 28 -3.70 -12.09 -16.61
N ALA A 29 -3.18 -10.86 -16.47
CA ALA A 29 -2.57 -10.38 -15.23
C ALA A 29 -3.57 -10.16 -14.07
N ASP A 30 -4.88 -10.17 -14.35
CA ASP A 30 -5.96 -9.94 -13.37
C ASP A 30 -6.30 -11.19 -12.53
N ARG A 31 -5.90 -12.40 -12.95
CA ARG A 31 -6.46 -13.63 -12.38
C ARG A 31 -6.13 -13.90 -10.91
N THR A 32 -5.06 -13.31 -10.36
CA THR A 32 -4.62 -13.59 -8.98
C THR A 32 -4.56 -12.35 -8.10
N MET A 33 -3.92 -11.26 -8.56
CA MET A 33 -3.69 -10.10 -7.71
C MET A 33 -4.95 -9.29 -7.42
N GLY A 34 -5.78 -9.02 -8.44
CA GLY A 34 -7.04 -8.26 -8.28
C GLY A 34 -7.99 -8.88 -7.25
N PRO A 35 -8.27 -10.20 -7.32
CA PRO A 35 -9.07 -10.91 -6.32
C PRO A 35 -8.46 -10.89 -4.91
N LEU A 36 -7.15 -11.10 -4.75
CA LEU A 36 -6.49 -11.08 -3.45
C LEU A 36 -6.53 -9.68 -2.81
N LEU A 37 -6.32 -8.63 -3.60
CA LEU A 37 -6.42 -7.25 -3.13
C LEU A 37 -7.87 -6.85 -2.82
N SER A 38 -8.83 -7.38 -3.57
CA SER A 38 -10.26 -7.26 -3.26
C SER A 38 -10.62 -7.95 -1.95
N PHE A 39 -10.07 -9.14 -1.68
CA PHE A 39 -10.25 -9.82 -0.40
C PHE A 39 -9.64 -9.01 0.75
N LEU A 40 -8.42 -8.50 0.58
CA LEU A 40 -7.78 -7.60 1.56
C LEU A 40 -8.63 -6.35 1.85
N LEU A 41 -9.26 -5.76 0.84
CA LEU A 41 -10.21 -4.65 1.02
C LEU A 41 -11.37 -5.03 1.94
N THR A 42 -11.93 -6.24 1.80
CA THR A 42 -13.02 -6.70 2.68
C THR A 42 -12.57 -6.86 4.13
N MET A 43 -11.31 -7.25 4.39
CA MET A 43 -10.76 -7.31 5.75
C MET A 43 -10.62 -5.92 6.39
N CYS A 44 -10.46 -4.88 5.57
CA CYS A 44 -10.39 -3.49 6.04
C CYS A 44 -11.74 -2.91 6.48
N TRP A 45 -12.88 -3.58 6.25
CA TRP A 45 -14.21 -3.07 6.63
C TRP A 45 -14.39 -2.91 8.14
N GLY A 46 -13.84 -3.83 8.95
CA GLY A 46 -13.95 -3.74 10.41
C GLY A 46 -13.34 -2.46 11.00
N LEU A 47 -12.36 -1.87 10.32
CA LEU A 47 -11.72 -0.61 10.70
C LEU A 47 -12.58 0.63 10.39
N VAL A 48 -13.41 0.53 9.35
CA VAL A 48 -14.40 1.56 8.99
C VAL A 48 -15.43 1.68 10.10
N LEU A 49 -15.88 0.54 10.64
CA LEU A 49 -16.86 0.49 11.73
C LEU A 49 -16.32 1.10 13.03
N ARG A 50 -15.03 0.92 13.35
CA ARG A 50 -14.39 1.57 14.50
C ARG A 50 -14.29 3.10 14.35
N SER A 51 -14.23 3.60 13.12
CA SER A 51 -14.15 5.04 12.83
C SER A 51 -15.48 5.77 13.03
N TRP A 52 -16.54 5.07 13.41
CA TRP A 52 -17.92 5.57 13.51
C TRP A 52 -18.22 6.34 14.83
N SER A 53 -17.35 6.32 15.85
CA SER A 53 -17.65 7.05 17.09
C SER A 53 -17.42 8.56 16.98
N GLY A 54 -18.47 9.35 16.67
CA GLY A 54 -18.45 10.82 16.76
C GLY A 54 -19.49 11.56 15.90
N ALA A 55 -19.68 12.87 16.14
CA ALA A 55 -20.66 13.73 15.46
C ALA A 55 -20.30 14.07 13.99
N ALA A 56 -19.03 13.93 13.59
CA ALA A 56 -18.53 14.10 12.22
C ALA A 56 -18.48 12.78 11.42
N SER A 57 -19.18 11.73 11.89
CA SER A 57 -19.01 10.35 11.43
C SER A 57 -19.48 10.10 9.99
N GLY A 58 -20.60 10.68 9.55
CA GLY A 58 -21.18 10.37 8.24
C GLY A 58 -20.28 10.75 7.05
N ALA A 59 -19.72 11.96 7.06
CA ALA A 59 -18.87 12.44 5.97
C ALA A 59 -17.50 11.75 5.94
N HIS A 60 -16.92 11.43 7.11
CA HIS A 60 -15.69 10.64 7.19
C HIS A 60 -15.90 9.21 6.67
N LEU A 61 -17.02 8.58 7.06
CA LEU A 61 -17.42 7.26 6.56
C LEU A 61 -17.65 7.27 5.04
N ALA A 62 -18.28 8.32 4.50
CA ALA A 62 -18.46 8.47 3.06
C ALA A 62 -17.11 8.56 2.32
N CYS A 63 -16.15 9.30 2.84
CA CYS A 63 -14.79 9.34 2.26
C CYS A 63 -14.15 7.94 2.30
N VAL A 64 -14.20 7.27 3.44
CA VAL A 64 -13.64 5.92 3.60
C VAL A 64 -14.31 4.91 2.66
N ALA A 65 -15.64 4.94 2.54
CA ALA A 65 -16.39 4.11 1.60
C ALA A 65 -16.03 4.43 0.14
N GLY A 66 -15.82 5.71 -0.18
CA GLY A 66 -15.34 6.15 -1.49
C GLY A 66 -13.96 5.60 -1.83
N VAL A 67 -13.02 5.58 -0.86
CA VAL A 67 -11.71 4.93 -1.04
C VAL A 67 -11.88 3.45 -1.33
N GLN A 68 -12.71 2.74 -0.56
CA GLN A 68 -12.94 1.32 -0.76
C GLN A 68 -13.62 1.00 -2.09
N ALA A 69 -14.66 1.75 -2.46
CA ALA A 69 -15.38 1.58 -3.72
C ALA A 69 -14.46 1.85 -4.92
N GLY A 70 -13.68 2.92 -4.87
CA GLY A 70 -12.68 3.24 -5.89
C GLY A 70 -11.62 2.13 -6.01
N CYS A 71 -11.05 1.66 -4.90
CA CYS A 71 -10.06 0.59 -4.96
C CYS A 71 -10.66 -0.74 -5.46
N TRP A 72 -11.88 -1.08 -5.03
CA TRP A 72 -12.56 -2.30 -5.45
C TRP A 72 -12.86 -2.29 -6.95
N ALA A 73 -13.33 -1.15 -7.49
CA ALA A 73 -13.56 -0.97 -8.91
C ALA A 73 -12.24 -1.02 -9.71
N PHE A 74 -11.16 -0.42 -9.18
CA PHE A 74 -9.86 -0.42 -9.83
C PHE A 74 -9.27 -1.83 -9.97
N PHE A 75 -9.35 -2.65 -8.92
CA PHE A 75 -8.83 -4.03 -8.95
C PHE A 75 -9.62 -5.00 -9.83
N ARG A 76 -10.75 -4.55 -10.40
CA ARG A 76 -11.59 -5.30 -11.34
C ARG A 76 -11.68 -4.62 -12.70
N ALA A 77 -10.92 -3.56 -12.91
CA ALA A 77 -11.03 -2.76 -14.11
C ALA A 77 -10.43 -3.52 -15.30
N GLY A 78 -11.30 -3.95 -16.22
CA GLY A 78 -10.87 -4.49 -17.51
C GLY A 78 -10.47 -3.41 -18.52
N GLU A 79 -10.96 -2.19 -18.32
CA GLU A 79 -10.83 -1.08 -19.28
C GLU A 79 -10.11 0.14 -18.69
N VAL A 80 -9.43 0.91 -19.56
CA VAL A 80 -8.75 2.16 -19.14
C VAL A 80 -9.72 3.19 -18.56
N GLN A 81 -10.95 3.26 -19.07
CA GLN A 81 -11.97 4.17 -18.55
C GLN A 81 -12.28 3.86 -17.08
N THR A 82 -12.51 2.58 -16.77
CA THR A 82 -12.78 2.14 -15.40
C THR A 82 -11.56 2.36 -14.51
N LEU A 83 -10.34 2.12 -15.01
CA LEU A 83 -9.11 2.45 -14.29
C LEU A 83 -9.04 3.94 -13.94
N PHE A 84 -9.25 4.84 -14.91
CA PHE A 84 -9.22 6.28 -14.68
C PHE A 84 -10.28 6.72 -13.65
N ALA A 85 -11.54 6.35 -13.87
CA ALA A 85 -12.63 6.77 -13.00
C ALA A 85 -12.45 6.27 -11.56
N SER A 86 -12.09 5.00 -11.39
CA SER A 86 -11.87 4.40 -10.07
C SER A 86 -10.62 4.95 -9.36
N PHE A 87 -9.56 5.25 -10.12
CA PHE A 87 -8.33 5.89 -9.60
C PHE A 87 -8.62 7.29 -9.04
N GLU A 88 -9.45 8.07 -9.75
CA GLU A 88 -9.88 9.41 -9.32
C GLU A 88 -10.83 9.34 -8.12
N VAL A 89 -11.83 8.45 -8.13
CA VAL A 89 -12.73 8.26 -6.98
C VAL A 89 -11.93 7.91 -5.72
N ALA A 90 -10.97 6.98 -5.82
CA ALA A 90 -10.09 6.65 -4.69
C ALA A 90 -9.20 7.84 -4.27
N GLY A 91 -8.62 8.56 -5.24
CA GLY A 91 -7.77 9.73 -5.00
C GLY A 91 -8.51 10.87 -4.31
N LEU A 92 -9.62 11.34 -4.88
CA LEU A 92 -10.43 12.41 -4.31
C LEU A 92 -10.97 12.06 -2.93
N SER A 93 -11.35 10.80 -2.71
CA SER A 93 -11.81 10.33 -1.40
C SER A 93 -10.71 10.38 -0.34
N VAL A 94 -9.46 10.02 -0.69
CA VAL A 94 -8.31 10.17 0.22
C VAL A 94 -7.98 11.64 0.47
N PHE A 95 -8.00 12.47 -0.57
CA PHE A 95 -7.79 13.91 -0.43
C PHE A 95 -8.78 14.51 0.59
N ALA A 96 -10.06 14.20 0.46
CA ALA A 96 -11.10 14.64 1.39
C ALA A 96 -10.89 14.06 2.79
N ALA A 97 -10.57 12.76 2.90
CA ALA A 97 -10.31 12.10 4.18
C ALA A 97 -9.16 12.77 4.96
N VAL A 98 -8.03 13.04 4.29
CA VAL A 98 -6.87 13.68 4.92
C VAL A 98 -7.13 15.17 5.18
N GLY A 99 -7.69 15.90 4.21
CA GLY A 99 -7.89 17.34 4.31
C GLY A 99 -8.90 17.76 5.36
N PHE A 100 -10.04 17.07 5.43
CA PHE A 100 -11.13 17.43 6.35
C PHE A 100 -11.09 16.68 7.68
N PHE A 101 -10.54 15.46 7.72
CA PHE A 101 -10.54 14.60 8.91
C PHE A 101 -9.14 14.22 9.41
N GLY A 102 -8.08 14.81 8.82
CA GLY A 102 -6.72 14.70 9.35
C GLY A 102 -6.59 15.28 10.75
N ALA A 103 -5.68 14.70 11.54
CA ALA A 103 -5.60 14.91 12.99
C ALA A 103 -4.79 16.16 13.42
N ARG A 104 -4.03 16.76 12.51
CA ARG A 104 -3.05 17.82 12.82
C ARG A 104 -3.23 19.05 11.92
N GLU A 105 -2.61 20.15 12.32
CA GLU A 105 -2.77 21.47 11.69
C GLU A 105 -2.34 21.49 10.22
N ARG A 106 -1.35 20.67 9.84
CA ARG A 106 -0.78 20.65 8.48
C ARG A 106 -1.55 19.74 7.52
N ARG A 107 -2.70 19.21 7.93
CA ARG A 107 -3.55 18.32 7.13
C ARG A 107 -3.93 18.86 5.76
N ALA A 108 -4.24 20.15 5.64
CA ALA A 108 -4.61 20.77 4.37
C ALA A 108 -3.42 20.78 3.39
N ALA A 109 -2.23 21.14 3.88
CA ALA A 109 -1.01 21.12 3.07
C ALA A 109 -0.63 19.70 2.63
N ALA A 110 -0.78 18.71 3.51
CA ALA A 110 -0.53 17.31 3.17
C ALA A 110 -1.55 16.76 2.15
N ALA A 111 -2.83 17.11 2.31
CA ALA A 111 -3.89 16.73 1.38
C ALA A 111 -3.64 17.35 0.00
N LEU A 112 -3.33 18.64 -0.09
CA LEU A 112 -3.00 19.31 -1.36
C LEU A 112 -1.74 18.73 -2.00
N HIS A 113 -0.72 18.42 -1.21
CA HIS A 113 0.49 17.77 -1.70
C HIS A 113 0.18 16.38 -2.26
N PHE A 114 -0.67 15.58 -1.62
CA PHE A 114 -1.16 14.31 -2.16
C PHE A 114 -1.98 14.52 -3.44
N ALA A 115 -2.92 15.47 -3.45
CA ALA A 115 -3.79 15.75 -4.59
C ALA A 115 -2.98 16.16 -5.82
N GLY A 116 -1.93 16.98 -5.67
CA GLY A 116 -1.05 17.35 -6.77
C GLY A 116 -0.43 16.14 -7.48
N TYR A 117 0.08 15.17 -6.71
CA TYR A 117 0.62 13.92 -7.26
C TYR A 117 -0.48 13.05 -7.88
N SER A 118 -1.62 12.91 -7.19
CA SER A 118 -2.71 12.06 -7.67
C SER A 118 -3.35 12.60 -8.96
N VAL A 119 -3.59 13.91 -9.05
CA VAL A 119 -4.15 14.56 -10.25
C VAL A 119 -3.15 14.50 -11.39
N ALA A 120 -1.89 14.87 -11.16
CA ALA A 120 -0.88 14.84 -12.23
C ALA A 120 -0.72 13.45 -12.84
N SER A 121 -0.70 12.41 -12.00
CA SER A 121 -0.64 11.02 -12.47
C SER A 121 -1.94 10.56 -13.15
N ALA A 122 -3.11 10.94 -12.63
CA ALA A 122 -4.39 10.60 -13.24
C ALA A 122 -4.63 11.28 -14.60
N MET A 123 -4.05 12.45 -14.85
CA MET A 123 -4.12 13.09 -16.17
C MET A 123 -3.51 12.23 -17.28
N MET A 124 -2.48 11.41 -17.00
CA MET A 124 -1.94 10.51 -18.03
C MET A 124 -2.89 9.34 -18.31
N LEU A 125 -3.62 8.85 -17.30
CA LEU A 125 -4.68 7.86 -17.50
C LEU A 125 -5.83 8.44 -18.33
N LEU A 126 -6.17 9.73 -18.13
CA LEU A 126 -7.14 10.44 -18.95
C LEU A 126 -6.67 10.54 -20.41
N VAL A 127 -5.41 10.91 -20.64
CA VAL A 127 -4.83 10.98 -21.99
C VAL A 127 -4.87 9.60 -22.67
N ALA A 128 -4.53 8.53 -21.96
CA ALA A 128 -4.65 7.17 -22.49
C ALA A 128 -6.10 6.79 -22.83
N TRP A 129 -7.05 7.15 -21.98
CA TRP A 129 -8.46 6.95 -22.29
C TRP A 129 -8.90 7.73 -23.54
N MET A 130 -8.48 8.99 -23.68
CA MET A 130 -8.78 9.80 -24.87
C MET A 130 -8.15 9.23 -26.15
N ASP A 131 -6.89 8.76 -26.10
CA ASP A 131 -6.25 8.05 -27.22
C ASP A 131 -7.05 6.81 -27.62
N SER A 132 -7.53 6.05 -26.63
CA SER A 132 -8.37 4.87 -26.87
C SER A 132 -9.69 5.23 -27.59
N LEU A 133 -10.32 6.35 -27.22
CA LEU A 133 -11.53 6.84 -27.90
C LEU A 133 -11.25 7.28 -29.34
N LEU A 134 -10.12 7.96 -29.58
CA LEU A 134 -9.72 8.41 -30.92
C LEU A 134 -9.44 7.24 -31.86
N ARG A 135 -8.96 6.11 -31.32
CA ARG A 135 -8.75 4.85 -32.05
C ARG A 135 -10.04 4.05 -32.26
N GLY A 136 -11.18 4.54 -31.77
CA GLY A 136 -12.47 3.87 -31.90
C GLY A 136 -12.65 2.65 -30.99
N SER A 137 -11.82 2.50 -29.95
CA SER A 137 -11.95 1.43 -28.96
C SER A 137 -12.11 2.00 -27.55
N PRO A 138 -13.34 2.23 -27.08
CA PRO A 138 -13.58 2.87 -25.78
C PRO A 138 -13.03 2.09 -24.58
N GLY A 139 -12.94 0.76 -24.68
CA GLY A 139 -12.50 -0.12 -23.59
C GLY A 139 -10.98 -0.31 -23.49
N GLY A 140 -10.21 0.13 -24.49
CA GLY A 140 -8.78 -0.14 -24.59
C GLY A 140 -8.45 -0.74 -25.95
N GLY A 141 -7.96 0.08 -26.87
CA GLY A 141 -7.71 -0.30 -28.27
C GLY A 141 -6.31 -0.81 -28.58
N TRP A 142 -5.51 -1.14 -27.57
CA TRP A 142 -4.08 -1.41 -27.76
C TRP A 142 -3.75 -2.88 -28.08
N GLU A 143 -4.74 -3.70 -28.42
CA GLU A 143 -4.54 -5.14 -28.64
C GLU A 143 -3.87 -5.46 -29.98
N ALA A 144 -4.04 -4.60 -30.99
CA ALA A 144 -3.45 -4.79 -32.32
C ALA A 144 -2.09 -4.08 -32.49
N ASP A 145 -1.98 -2.83 -32.02
CA ASP A 145 -0.79 -1.98 -32.26
C ASP A 145 0.08 -1.75 -31.01
N GLY A 146 -0.37 -2.24 -29.84
CA GLY A 146 0.31 -1.97 -28.56
C GLY A 146 0.19 -0.51 -28.10
N LEU A 147 0.77 -0.22 -26.94
CA LEU A 147 0.97 1.16 -26.49
C LEU A 147 2.17 1.77 -27.20
N SER A 148 2.07 3.05 -27.63
CA SER A 148 3.26 3.76 -28.08
C SER A 148 4.29 3.83 -26.92
N PRO A 149 5.60 3.80 -27.21
CA PRO A 149 6.62 3.85 -26.15
C PRO A 149 6.45 5.04 -25.20
N GLY A 150 6.05 6.20 -25.74
CA GLY A 150 5.75 7.39 -24.93
C GLY A 150 4.55 7.20 -24.00
N MET A 151 3.47 6.56 -24.48
CA MET A 151 2.29 6.28 -23.66
C MET A 151 2.58 5.22 -22.58
N SER A 152 3.31 4.16 -22.93
CA SER A 152 3.76 3.14 -21.96
C SER A 152 4.61 3.76 -20.84
N MET A 153 5.54 4.65 -21.17
CA MET A 153 6.34 5.39 -20.18
C MET A 153 5.46 6.31 -19.32
N ALA A 154 4.51 7.04 -19.92
CA ALA A 154 3.62 7.95 -19.19
C ALA A 154 2.73 7.19 -18.20
N LEU A 155 2.10 6.10 -18.62
CA LEU A 155 1.28 5.27 -17.74
C LEU A 155 2.11 4.55 -16.67
N THR A 156 3.34 4.13 -16.99
CA THR A 156 4.27 3.59 -15.99
C THR A 156 4.59 4.65 -14.94
N ALA A 157 4.89 5.88 -15.34
CA ALA A 157 5.12 6.98 -14.41
C ALA A 157 3.89 7.27 -13.54
N THR A 158 2.68 7.15 -14.08
CA THR A 158 1.43 7.26 -13.31
C THR A 158 1.33 6.23 -12.21
N PHE A 159 1.57 4.96 -12.53
CA PHE A 159 1.47 3.91 -11.53
C PHE A 159 2.64 3.92 -10.55
N LEU A 160 3.85 4.32 -10.96
CA LEU A 160 5.00 4.58 -10.07
C LEU A 160 4.81 5.83 -9.20
N THR A 161 3.93 6.76 -9.58
CA THR A 161 3.55 7.88 -8.70
C THR A 161 2.66 7.38 -7.57
N LYS A 162 1.72 6.46 -7.88
CA LYS A 162 0.81 5.86 -6.91
C LYS A 162 1.46 4.77 -6.05
N LEU A 163 2.34 3.97 -6.64
CA LEU A 163 3.25 3.04 -5.98
C LEU A 163 4.52 3.82 -5.64
N PRO A 164 4.65 4.44 -4.47
CA PRO A 164 5.49 5.60 -4.15
C PRO A 164 6.99 5.39 -4.43
N ALA A 165 7.35 5.31 -5.70
CA ALA A 165 8.69 5.11 -6.19
C ALA A 165 9.43 6.44 -6.13
N VAL A 166 10.75 6.40 -5.97
CA VAL A 166 11.56 7.61 -6.09
C VAL A 166 11.57 8.02 -7.57
N PRO A 167 11.42 9.32 -7.92
CA PRO A 167 11.36 10.49 -7.05
C PRO A 167 9.97 10.84 -6.49
N PHE A 168 8.91 10.16 -6.91
CA PHE A 168 7.52 10.50 -6.59
C PHE A 168 7.03 10.18 -5.17
N HIS A 169 7.83 9.51 -4.35
CA HIS A 169 7.49 9.03 -3.01
C HIS A 169 7.10 10.08 -1.94
N SER A 170 7.42 11.37 -2.13
CA SER A 170 7.39 12.37 -1.05
C SER A 170 6.00 12.64 -0.45
N TRP A 171 4.93 12.34 -1.19
CA TRP A 171 3.55 12.49 -0.71
C TRP A 171 3.21 11.49 0.39
N LEU A 172 3.82 10.29 0.37
CA LEU A 172 3.44 9.20 1.25
C LEU A 172 3.73 9.51 2.73
N PRO A 173 4.95 9.89 3.15
CA PRO A 173 5.20 10.21 4.55
C PRO A 173 4.38 11.41 5.04
N ARG A 174 4.13 12.40 4.18
CA ARG A 174 3.34 13.59 4.53
C ARG A 174 1.88 13.24 4.76
N ALA A 175 1.28 12.46 3.85
CA ALA A 175 -0.12 12.04 3.96
C ALA A 175 -0.36 11.20 5.23
N HIS A 176 0.52 10.22 5.51
CA HIS A 176 0.35 9.35 6.67
C HIS A 176 0.43 10.08 8.02
N VAL A 177 1.37 11.02 8.18
CA VAL A 177 1.53 11.76 9.46
C VAL A 177 0.26 12.49 9.85
N GLU A 178 -0.44 13.04 8.86
CA GLU A 178 -1.63 13.86 9.07
C GLU A 178 -2.92 13.05 9.04
N ALA A 179 -2.94 11.90 8.34
CA ALA A 179 -4.12 11.05 8.23
C ALA A 179 -4.59 10.51 9.59
N SER A 180 -5.91 10.31 9.71
CA SER A 180 -6.54 9.57 10.80
C SER A 180 -6.04 8.12 10.86
N LEU A 181 -6.38 7.38 11.92
CA LEU A 181 -6.07 5.94 12.00
C LEU A 181 -6.63 5.19 10.78
N GLY A 182 -7.94 5.32 10.54
CA GLY A 182 -8.62 4.67 9.41
C GLY A 182 -8.01 5.08 8.06
N GLY A 183 -7.72 6.36 7.87
CA GLY A 183 -7.04 6.86 6.68
C GLY A 183 -5.67 6.21 6.49
N SER A 184 -4.82 6.22 7.54
CA SER A 184 -3.47 5.63 7.48
C SER A 184 -3.52 4.14 7.13
N VAL A 185 -4.46 3.40 7.72
CA VAL A 185 -4.59 1.97 7.42
C VAL A 185 -5.08 1.73 6.00
N LEU A 186 -6.07 2.49 5.50
CA LEU A 186 -6.54 2.35 4.11
C LEU A 186 -5.46 2.73 3.10
N LEU A 187 -4.72 3.82 3.35
CA LEU A 187 -3.57 4.20 2.54
C LEU A 187 -2.58 3.03 2.45
N ALA A 188 -2.15 2.53 3.61
CA ALA A 188 -1.14 1.48 3.69
C ALA A 188 -1.62 0.14 3.10
N SER A 189 -2.86 -0.27 3.39
CA SER A 189 -3.39 -1.60 3.05
C SER A 189 -3.64 -1.75 1.57
N VAL A 190 -4.27 -0.76 0.93
CA VAL A 190 -4.89 -0.94 -0.40
C VAL A 190 -4.55 0.16 -1.38
N LEU A 191 -4.45 1.43 -0.97
CA LEU A 191 -4.24 2.54 -1.91
C LEU A 191 -2.90 2.41 -2.67
N LEU A 192 -1.83 2.03 -1.97
CA LEU A 192 -0.50 1.86 -2.59
C LEU A 192 -0.50 0.71 -3.61
N LYS A 193 -1.43 -0.24 -3.47
CA LYS A 193 -1.52 -1.42 -4.34
C LYS A 193 -2.22 -1.12 -5.65
N LEU A 194 -2.90 0.03 -5.77
CA LEU A 194 -3.39 0.52 -7.07
C LEU A 194 -2.24 0.69 -8.06
N GLY A 195 -1.08 1.19 -7.62
CA GLY A 195 0.06 1.34 -8.51
C GLY A 195 0.66 0.00 -8.93
N ALA A 196 0.82 -0.96 -7.99
CA ALA A 196 1.27 -2.31 -8.34
C ALA A 196 0.29 -3.02 -9.29
N HIS A 197 -1.02 -2.90 -9.03
CA HIS A 197 -2.06 -3.47 -9.90
C HIS A 197 -2.10 -2.82 -11.27
N GLY A 198 -1.96 -1.50 -11.37
CA GLY A 198 -1.87 -0.80 -12.65
C GLY A 198 -0.64 -1.20 -13.47
N LEU A 199 0.52 -1.38 -12.84
CA LEU A 199 1.72 -1.91 -13.51
C LEU A 199 1.50 -3.34 -14.02
N ALA A 200 0.87 -4.20 -13.21
CA ALA A 200 0.54 -5.56 -13.65
C ALA A 200 -0.48 -5.57 -14.79
N TRP A 201 -1.45 -4.65 -14.78
CA TRP A 201 -2.44 -4.49 -15.86
C TRP A 201 -1.79 -4.12 -17.20
N MET A 202 -0.68 -3.36 -17.16
CA MET A 202 0.13 -3.00 -18.33
C MET A 202 1.22 -4.02 -18.69
N ARG A 203 1.27 -5.22 -18.09
CA ARG A 203 2.41 -6.14 -18.26
C ARG A 203 2.74 -6.49 -19.72
N SER A 204 1.78 -6.41 -20.65
CA SER A 204 2.02 -6.60 -22.08
C SER A 204 2.88 -5.51 -22.73
N ASP A 205 2.91 -4.32 -22.14
CA ASP A 205 3.51 -3.10 -22.67
C ASP A 205 4.34 -2.35 -21.59
N PRO A 206 5.30 -3.00 -20.90
CA PRO A 206 5.98 -2.38 -19.78
C PRO A 206 7.02 -1.35 -20.24
N ALA A 207 7.30 -0.37 -19.38
CA ALA A 207 8.46 0.50 -19.55
C ALA A 207 9.78 -0.31 -19.59
N PRO A 208 10.88 0.28 -20.10
CA PRO A 208 12.18 -0.39 -20.13
C PRO A 208 12.60 -0.91 -18.75
N SER A 209 12.86 -2.22 -18.66
CA SER A 209 13.19 -2.91 -17.40
C SER A 209 14.36 -2.26 -16.65
N GLY A 210 15.42 -1.86 -17.35
CA GLY A 210 16.58 -1.21 -16.74
C GLY A 210 16.26 0.11 -16.01
N ALA A 211 15.34 0.92 -16.55
CA ALA A 211 14.91 2.15 -15.88
C ALA A 211 14.14 1.85 -14.59
N MET A 212 13.24 0.85 -14.63
CA MET A 212 12.50 0.41 -13.45
C MET A 212 13.44 -0.15 -12.36
N GLY A 213 14.44 -0.95 -12.75
CA GLY A 213 15.44 -1.48 -11.83
C GLY A 213 16.25 -0.39 -11.13
N ALA A 214 16.69 0.63 -11.88
CA ALA A 214 17.41 1.78 -11.31
C ALA A 214 16.55 2.58 -10.32
N LEU A 215 15.30 2.88 -10.68
CA LEU A 215 14.36 3.57 -9.79
C LEU A 215 14.04 2.74 -8.54
N ALA A 216 13.94 1.42 -8.68
CA ALA A 216 13.72 0.52 -7.57
C ALA A 216 14.90 0.52 -6.59
N PHE A 217 16.14 0.44 -7.09
CA PHE A 217 17.32 0.47 -6.22
C PHE A 217 17.47 1.82 -5.51
N TRP A 218 17.20 2.92 -6.23
CA TRP A 218 17.17 4.26 -5.63
C TRP A 218 16.08 4.38 -4.56
N GLY A 219 14.89 3.83 -4.83
CA GLY A 219 13.78 3.75 -3.88
C GLY A 219 14.11 2.95 -2.63
N LEU A 220 14.67 1.76 -2.80
CA LEU A 220 15.03 0.85 -1.71
C LEU A 220 16.09 1.49 -0.79
N SER A 221 17.10 2.13 -1.40
CA SER A 221 18.12 2.89 -0.67
C SER A 221 17.49 4.05 0.10
N THR A 222 16.73 4.91 -0.59
CA THR A 222 16.15 6.13 -0.01
C THR A 222 15.20 5.82 1.13
N GLY A 223 14.28 4.85 0.96
CA GLY A 223 13.35 4.43 1.99
C GLY A 223 14.06 3.90 3.24
N THR A 224 15.07 3.05 3.04
CA THR A 224 15.87 2.47 4.13
C THR A 224 16.64 3.54 4.90
N PHE A 225 17.40 4.40 4.21
CA PHE A 225 18.18 5.46 4.85
C PHE A 225 17.30 6.49 5.57
N PHE A 226 16.17 6.88 4.97
CA PHE A 226 15.25 7.80 5.62
C PHE A 226 14.59 7.18 6.85
N ALA A 227 14.20 5.90 6.80
CA ALA A 227 13.67 5.19 7.96
C ALA A 227 14.65 5.21 9.15
N CYS A 228 15.95 4.98 8.92
CA CYS A 228 16.98 5.03 9.97
C CYS A 228 17.04 6.37 10.73
N ARG A 229 16.66 7.48 10.07
CA ARG A 229 16.70 8.84 10.64
C ARG A 229 15.37 9.28 11.25
N GLN A 230 14.28 8.52 11.08
CA GLN A 230 12.98 8.94 11.62
C GLN A 230 12.88 8.64 13.12
N THR A 231 12.48 9.66 13.88
CA THR A 231 12.06 9.53 15.29
C THR A 231 10.54 9.45 15.43
N GLU A 232 9.81 10.00 14.46
CA GLU A 232 8.34 10.02 14.47
C GLU A 232 7.77 8.71 13.90
N ALA A 233 6.84 8.10 14.64
CA ALA A 233 6.37 6.74 14.38
C ALA A 233 5.62 6.55 13.05
N LYS A 234 4.78 7.49 12.63
CA LYS A 234 4.06 7.39 11.35
C LYS A 234 4.99 7.65 10.17
N ARG A 235 5.93 8.59 10.28
CA ARG A 235 6.97 8.81 9.27
C ARG A 235 7.86 7.59 9.12
N PHE A 236 8.27 6.99 10.23
CA PHE A 236 9.05 5.75 10.22
C PHE A 236 8.30 4.63 9.48
N ALA A 237 7.03 4.39 9.82
CA ALA A 237 6.18 3.42 9.13
C ALA A 237 6.00 3.73 7.63
N ALA A 238 5.85 5.00 7.26
CA ALA A 238 5.74 5.39 5.86
C ALA A 238 7.07 5.24 5.10
N CYS A 239 8.22 5.58 5.68
CA CYS A 239 9.53 5.42 5.05
C CYS A 239 9.89 3.95 4.82
N THR A 240 9.57 3.07 5.79
CA THR A 240 9.72 1.62 5.60
C THR A 240 8.77 1.09 4.50
N SER A 241 7.55 1.63 4.39
CA SER A 241 6.64 1.32 3.28
C SER A 241 7.23 1.73 1.91
N VAL A 242 7.95 2.86 1.81
CA VAL A 242 8.66 3.24 0.56
C VAL A 242 9.70 2.18 0.18
N ALA A 243 10.47 1.66 1.15
CA ALA A 243 11.45 0.61 0.90
C ALA A 243 10.79 -0.71 0.43
N HIS A 244 9.70 -1.15 1.07
CA HIS A 244 8.96 -2.34 0.63
C HIS A 244 8.29 -2.17 -0.74
N MET A 245 7.76 -0.99 -1.06
CA MET A 245 7.21 -0.77 -2.41
C MET A 245 8.31 -0.72 -3.47
N ALA A 246 9.52 -0.30 -3.12
CA ALA A 246 10.66 -0.39 -4.02
C ALA A 246 11.06 -1.84 -4.34
N THR A 247 10.90 -2.80 -3.41
CA THR A 247 11.11 -4.22 -3.73
C THR A 247 10.04 -4.76 -4.69
N VAL A 248 8.82 -4.23 -4.66
CA VAL A 248 7.79 -4.51 -5.68
C VAL A 248 8.21 -4.00 -7.06
N VAL A 249 8.72 -2.76 -7.15
CA VAL A 249 9.23 -2.21 -8.43
C VAL A 249 10.42 -3.02 -8.96
N ALA A 250 11.35 -3.41 -8.08
CA ALA A 250 12.47 -4.27 -8.47
C ALA A 250 11.99 -5.66 -8.94
N SER A 251 10.95 -6.21 -8.30
CA SER A 251 10.35 -7.48 -8.72
C SER A 251 9.72 -7.39 -10.12
N PHE A 252 9.09 -6.25 -10.47
CA PHE A 252 8.64 -6.00 -11.84
C PHE A 252 9.82 -5.95 -12.82
N SER A 253 10.91 -5.26 -12.47
CA SER A 253 12.12 -5.18 -13.31
C SER A 253 12.76 -6.54 -13.55
N ALA A 254 12.66 -7.45 -12.59
CA ALA A 254 13.21 -8.81 -12.65
C ALA A 254 12.20 -9.85 -13.18
N ASP A 255 11.03 -9.42 -13.68
CA ASP A 255 9.92 -10.28 -14.10
C ASP A 255 9.44 -11.30 -13.05
N ALA A 256 9.66 -11.00 -11.77
CA ALA A 256 9.31 -11.85 -10.63
C ALA A 256 7.88 -11.57 -10.13
N MET A 257 6.87 -11.93 -10.93
CA MET A 257 5.47 -11.61 -10.62
C MET A 257 4.96 -12.27 -9.33
N GLU A 258 5.46 -13.45 -8.99
CA GLU A 258 5.19 -14.10 -7.70
C GLU A 258 5.54 -13.16 -6.53
N ALA A 259 6.73 -12.54 -6.58
CA ALA A 259 7.19 -11.60 -5.57
C ALA A 259 6.34 -10.32 -5.53
N VAL A 260 5.94 -9.79 -6.69
CA VAL A 260 5.05 -8.63 -6.79
C VAL A 260 3.75 -8.89 -6.01
N VAL A 261 3.10 -10.02 -6.28
CA VAL A 261 1.80 -10.35 -5.67
C VAL A 261 1.97 -10.60 -4.18
N LEU A 262 2.94 -11.44 -3.79
CA LEU A 262 3.16 -11.81 -2.39
C LEU A 262 3.53 -10.59 -1.54
N ILE A 263 4.44 -9.74 -2.01
CA ILE A 263 4.84 -8.53 -1.26
C ILE A 263 3.70 -7.53 -1.19
N ALA A 264 2.96 -7.31 -2.30
CA ALA A 264 1.82 -6.40 -2.29
C ALA A 264 0.76 -6.81 -1.26
N VAL A 265 0.36 -8.09 -1.24
CA VAL A 265 -0.65 -8.60 -0.32
C VAL A 265 -0.14 -8.60 1.12
N THR A 266 1.07 -9.11 1.37
CA THR A 266 1.59 -9.27 2.74
C THR A 266 1.94 -7.92 3.38
N HIS A 267 2.46 -6.96 2.61
CA HIS A 267 2.59 -5.57 3.07
C HIS A 267 1.23 -4.95 3.42
N GLY A 268 0.17 -5.33 2.69
CA GLY A 268 -1.20 -4.93 2.99
C GLY A 268 -1.77 -5.49 4.29
N LEU A 269 -1.26 -6.64 4.74
CA LEU A 269 -1.61 -7.24 6.03
C LEU A 269 -0.76 -6.71 7.18
N ALA A 270 0.53 -6.43 6.93
CA ALA A 270 1.46 -5.96 7.95
C ALA A 270 1.38 -4.45 8.24
N GLY A 271 1.19 -3.63 7.20
CA GLY A 271 1.09 -2.16 7.32
C GLY A 271 0.05 -1.68 8.36
N PRO A 272 -1.17 -2.22 8.41
CA PRO A 272 -2.17 -1.89 9.43
C PRO A 272 -1.67 -1.95 10.86
N LEU A 273 -0.88 -2.98 11.19
CA LEU A 273 -0.38 -3.24 12.54
C LEU A 273 0.51 -2.08 13.00
N LEU A 274 1.52 -1.72 12.19
CA LEU A 274 2.47 -0.66 12.54
C LEU A 274 1.83 0.74 12.53
N PHE A 275 0.92 1.02 11.59
CA PHE A 275 0.20 2.29 11.56
C PHE A 275 -0.81 2.44 12.69
N PHE A 276 -1.44 1.34 13.12
CA PHE A 276 -2.27 1.33 14.32
C PHE A 276 -1.43 1.67 15.54
N TRP A 277 -0.33 0.95 15.74
CA TRP A 277 0.60 1.18 16.84
C TRP A 277 1.06 2.65 16.86
N ALA A 278 1.54 3.17 15.73
CA ALA A 278 2.03 4.55 15.62
C ALA A 278 0.95 5.60 15.91
N THR A 279 -0.31 5.32 15.57
CA THR A 279 -1.43 6.23 15.85
C THR A 279 -1.80 6.18 17.33
N ALA A 280 -1.98 4.98 17.89
CA ALA A 280 -2.32 4.77 19.31
C ALA A 280 -1.28 5.40 20.25
N THR A 281 0.01 5.32 19.90
CA THR A 281 1.09 6.02 20.62
C THR A 281 0.84 7.54 20.67
N GLY A 282 0.46 8.14 19.54
CA GLY A 282 0.12 9.56 19.46
C GLY A 282 -1.13 9.94 20.24
N ASP A 283 -2.15 9.10 20.21
CA ASP A 283 -3.43 9.36 20.89
C ASP A 283 -3.28 9.29 22.42
N ARG A 284 -2.36 8.44 22.92
CA ARG A 284 -2.09 8.28 24.37
C ARG A 284 -1.13 9.32 24.93
N TRP A 285 -0.08 9.67 24.19
CA TRP A 285 0.97 10.58 24.67
C TRP A 285 0.86 12.01 24.15
N GLY A 286 -0.03 12.29 23.21
CA GLY A 286 -0.11 13.58 22.50
C GLY A 286 1.06 13.82 21.53
N THR A 287 2.05 12.93 21.51
CA THR A 287 3.19 12.96 20.58
C THR A 287 3.50 11.56 20.06
N ARG A 288 4.11 11.52 18.87
CA ARG A 288 4.50 10.28 18.16
C ARG A 288 6.02 10.15 18.04
N ASP A 289 6.77 11.00 18.72
CA ASP A 289 8.22 11.04 18.66
C ASP A 289 8.83 10.12 19.72
N LEU A 290 9.56 9.10 19.27
CA LEU A 290 10.25 8.12 20.12
C LEU A 290 11.31 8.70 21.05
N VAL A 291 11.75 9.95 20.85
CA VAL A 291 12.60 10.63 21.83
C VAL A 291 11.91 10.73 23.20
N PHE A 292 10.59 10.95 23.21
CA PHE A 292 9.77 11.01 24.42
C PHE A 292 9.10 9.65 24.71
N CYS A 293 8.77 8.93 23.65
CA CYS A 293 7.95 7.74 23.65
C CYS A 293 8.80 6.45 23.83
N ARG A 294 9.44 6.27 25.00
CA ARG A 294 10.37 5.15 25.29
C ARG A 294 10.11 4.43 26.62
N GLY A 295 10.76 3.27 26.82
CA GLY A 295 10.62 2.47 28.04
C GLY A 295 9.32 1.68 28.16
N LEU A 296 8.62 1.47 27.04
CA LEU A 296 7.30 0.82 27.01
C LEU A 296 7.33 -0.63 27.49
N GLY A 297 8.48 -1.30 27.48
CA GLY A 297 8.58 -2.70 27.92
C GLY A 297 8.22 -2.88 29.39
N GLY A 298 8.47 -1.87 30.23
CA GLY A 298 8.13 -1.89 31.64
C GLY A 298 6.72 -1.38 31.95
N THR A 299 6.21 -0.42 31.17
CA THR A 299 4.94 0.26 31.46
C THR A 299 3.73 -0.31 30.71
N ALA A 300 3.94 -0.85 29.51
CA ALA A 300 2.91 -1.43 28.64
C ALA A 300 3.47 -2.63 27.84
N PRO A 301 3.66 -3.78 28.51
CA PRO A 301 4.27 -4.96 27.90
C PRO A 301 3.46 -5.54 26.74
N LEU A 302 2.11 -5.56 26.80
CA LEU A 302 1.31 -6.06 25.68
C LEU A 302 1.44 -5.15 24.46
N PHE A 303 1.36 -3.83 24.66
CA PHE A 303 1.55 -2.86 23.58
C PHE A 303 2.95 -2.93 22.96
N SER A 304 3.98 -3.22 23.76
CA SER A 304 5.34 -3.49 23.28
C SER A 304 5.45 -4.79 22.50
N GLY A 305 4.75 -5.84 22.94
CA GLY A 305 4.65 -7.11 22.22
C GLY A 305 3.98 -6.94 20.86
N PHE A 306 2.93 -6.12 20.77
CA PHE A 306 2.30 -5.78 19.49
C PHE A 306 3.23 -5.01 18.56
N LEU A 307 4.11 -4.13 19.07
CA LEU A 307 5.14 -3.51 18.23
C LEU A 307 6.06 -4.57 17.62
N LEU A 308 6.55 -5.50 18.44
CA LEU A 308 7.43 -6.57 17.96
C LEU A 308 6.73 -7.42 16.91
N ALA A 309 5.48 -7.84 17.15
CA ALA A 309 4.69 -8.62 16.21
C ALA A 309 4.41 -7.84 14.91
N SER A 310 4.16 -6.54 14.99
CA SER A 310 3.97 -5.66 13.82
C SER A 310 5.23 -5.60 12.95
N GLN A 311 6.39 -5.42 13.58
CA GLN A 311 7.67 -5.42 12.88
C GLN A 311 8.01 -6.81 12.33
N ALA A 312 7.69 -7.86 13.10
CA ALA A 312 7.82 -9.26 12.70
C ALA A 312 7.03 -9.59 11.43
N ALA A 313 5.81 -9.05 11.34
CA ALA A 313 4.97 -9.19 10.18
C ALA A 313 5.53 -8.47 8.95
N SER A 314 6.14 -7.29 9.14
CA SER A 314 6.65 -6.46 8.03
C SER A 314 7.94 -6.99 7.40
N TRP A 315 8.93 -7.42 8.19
CA TRP A 315 10.27 -7.81 7.69
C TRP A 315 10.43 -9.30 7.33
N GLY A 316 9.31 -10.02 7.19
CA GLY A 316 9.29 -11.40 6.71
C GLY A 316 9.86 -12.44 7.68
N ALA A 317 9.59 -12.35 8.99
CA ALA A 317 9.98 -13.43 9.90
C ALA A 317 9.20 -14.72 9.57
N ALA A 318 9.86 -15.82 9.27
CA ALA A 318 9.19 -17.12 9.07
C ALA A 318 8.41 -17.49 10.35
N PRO A 319 7.13 -17.93 10.26
CA PRO A 319 6.38 -18.37 9.08
C PRO A 319 5.46 -17.32 8.41
N VAL A 320 5.64 -16.02 8.63
CA VAL A 320 4.78 -14.97 8.06
C VAL A 320 4.86 -14.94 6.53
N GLY A 321 3.73 -14.71 5.85
CA GLY A 321 3.69 -14.72 4.37
C GLY A 321 4.64 -13.74 3.68
N ALA A 322 5.02 -12.63 4.33
CA ALA A 322 6.02 -11.69 3.81
C ALA A 322 7.37 -12.38 3.52
N PHE A 323 7.73 -13.43 4.27
CA PHE A 323 8.94 -14.23 4.01
C PHE A 323 8.95 -14.84 2.61
N LEU A 324 7.81 -15.40 2.16
CA LEU A 324 7.69 -16.01 0.83
C LEU A 324 7.90 -14.96 -0.28
N GLY A 325 7.31 -13.79 -0.10
CA GLY A 325 7.49 -12.67 -1.03
C GLY A 325 8.95 -12.20 -1.11
N GLU A 326 9.63 -12.11 0.02
CA GLU A 326 11.06 -11.76 0.07
C GLU A 326 11.95 -12.83 -0.58
N MET A 327 11.63 -14.11 -0.43
CA MET A 327 12.34 -15.21 -1.11
C MET A 327 12.12 -15.18 -2.62
N ALA A 328 10.89 -14.96 -3.08
CA ALA A 328 10.60 -14.78 -4.50
C ALA A 328 11.32 -13.56 -5.09
N PHE A 329 11.35 -12.45 -4.34
CA PHE A 329 12.09 -11.24 -4.72
C PHE A 329 13.58 -11.52 -4.84
N ALA A 330 14.18 -12.16 -3.82
CA ALA A 330 15.60 -12.51 -3.79
C ALA A 330 15.99 -13.38 -5.00
N ARG A 331 15.19 -14.41 -5.31
CA ARG A 331 15.38 -15.27 -6.49
C ARG A 331 15.37 -14.45 -7.77
N GLY A 332 14.39 -13.56 -7.93
CA GLY A 332 14.25 -12.73 -9.13
C GLY A 332 15.44 -11.80 -9.36
N VAL A 333 15.83 -11.01 -8.35
CA VAL A 333 16.93 -10.05 -8.51
C VAL A 333 18.29 -10.70 -8.69
N VAL A 334 18.56 -11.83 -8.02
CA VAL A 334 19.82 -12.58 -8.18
C VAL A 334 19.89 -13.22 -9.57
N ALA A 335 18.77 -13.71 -10.10
CA ALA A 335 18.72 -14.28 -11.45
C ALA A 335 18.94 -13.21 -12.53
N MET A 336 18.52 -11.96 -12.29
CA MET A 336 18.74 -10.84 -13.20
C MET A 336 20.20 -10.36 -13.19
N ASP A 337 20.77 -10.12 -12.01
CA ASP A 337 22.18 -9.74 -11.84
C ASP A 337 22.65 -10.01 -10.40
N LEU A 338 23.75 -10.76 -10.25
CA LEU A 338 24.24 -11.16 -8.93
C LEU A 338 24.67 -9.96 -8.09
N GLY A 339 25.31 -8.95 -8.68
CA GLY A 339 25.78 -7.75 -7.99
C GLY A 339 24.62 -6.92 -7.45
N ALA A 340 23.62 -6.65 -8.29
CA ALA A 340 22.37 -5.98 -7.94
C ALA A 340 21.60 -6.78 -6.88
N GLY A 341 21.59 -8.11 -6.99
CA GLY A 341 21.00 -9.00 -5.99
C GLY A 341 21.64 -8.86 -4.61
N ILE A 342 22.98 -8.93 -4.53
CA ILE A 342 23.73 -8.74 -3.28
C ILE A 342 23.45 -7.35 -2.69
N ALA A 343 23.47 -6.31 -3.52
CA ALA A 343 23.23 -4.94 -3.08
C ALA A 343 21.80 -4.76 -2.53
N ALA A 344 20.79 -5.28 -3.23
CA ALA A 344 19.39 -5.20 -2.81
C ALA A 344 19.15 -5.96 -1.49
N LEU A 345 19.68 -7.17 -1.35
CA LEU A 345 19.57 -7.96 -0.12
C LEU A 345 20.28 -7.30 1.07
N SER A 346 21.42 -6.65 0.82
CA SER A 346 22.14 -5.89 1.85
C SER A 346 21.33 -4.69 2.35
N LEU A 347 20.63 -3.99 1.46
CA LEU A 347 19.72 -2.91 1.84
C LEU A 347 18.51 -3.42 2.63
N CYS A 348 17.91 -4.55 2.22
CA CYS A 348 16.85 -5.20 3.01
C CYS A 348 17.34 -5.56 4.41
N ALA A 349 18.55 -6.12 4.56
CA ALA A 349 19.15 -6.41 5.85
C ALA A 349 19.36 -5.15 6.70
N ALA A 350 19.83 -4.05 6.10
CA ALA A 350 19.95 -2.76 6.78
C ALA A 350 18.58 -2.24 7.28
N GLY A 351 17.52 -2.41 6.48
CA GLY A 351 16.14 -2.11 6.89
C GLY A 351 15.68 -2.91 8.09
N ARG A 352 16.07 -4.19 8.18
CA ARG A 352 15.80 -5.05 9.36
C ARG A 352 16.49 -4.54 10.61
N VAL A 353 17.76 -4.16 10.49
CA VAL A 353 18.51 -3.55 11.60
C VAL A 353 17.86 -2.24 12.04
N ALA A 354 17.38 -1.43 11.10
CA ALA A 354 16.67 -0.18 11.41
C ALA A 354 15.38 -0.42 12.21
N LEU A 355 14.58 -1.43 11.84
CA LEU A 355 13.39 -1.84 12.59
C LEU A 355 13.73 -2.27 14.02
N LEU A 356 14.72 -3.15 14.19
CA LEU A 356 15.17 -3.59 15.52
C LEU A 356 15.71 -2.45 16.38
N ALA A 357 16.51 -1.55 15.79
CA ALA A 357 17.00 -0.37 16.50
C ALA A 357 15.83 0.52 16.95
N TRP A 358 14.79 0.64 16.12
CA TRP A 358 13.59 1.39 16.44
C TRP A 358 12.77 0.72 17.56
N HIS A 359 12.65 -0.62 17.53
CA HIS A 359 12.06 -1.40 18.61
C HIS A 359 12.79 -1.18 19.94
N ALA A 360 14.12 -1.30 19.94
CA ALA A 360 14.95 -1.12 21.12
C ALA A 360 14.81 0.30 21.70
N ARG A 361 14.65 1.33 20.86
CA ARG A 361 14.38 2.71 21.30
C ARG A 361 13.01 2.88 21.95
N ALA A 362 11.96 2.26 21.39
CA ALA A 362 10.61 2.39 21.91
C ALA A 362 10.41 1.58 23.21
N VAL A 363 10.93 0.36 23.26
CA VAL A 363 10.67 -0.59 24.35
C VAL A 363 11.72 -0.49 25.46
N GLY A 364 12.98 -0.26 25.09
CA GLY A 364 14.10 -0.23 26.01
C GLY A 364 14.35 1.14 26.67
N GLY A 365 15.31 1.13 27.60
CA GLY A 365 15.73 2.31 28.36
C GLY A 365 14.83 2.64 29.55
N PRO A 366 15.25 3.58 30.42
CA PRO A 366 14.45 4.01 31.55
C PRO A 366 13.20 4.74 31.06
N ALA A 367 12.05 4.25 31.52
CA ALA A 367 10.73 4.83 31.35
C ALA A 367 10.72 6.28 31.90
N PRO A 368 10.56 7.33 31.05
CA PRO A 368 10.35 8.68 31.54
C PRO A 368 9.08 8.73 32.41
N VAL A 369 8.96 9.70 33.32
CA VAL A 369 7.74 9.83 34.15
C VAL A 369 6.46 9.93 33.30
N ALA A 370 6.53 10.52 32.10
CA ALA A 370 5.39 10.54 31.17
C ALA A 370 4.93 9.14 30.70
N SER A 371 5.82 8.16 30.69
CA SER A 371 5.50 6.78 30.29
C SER A 371 4.80 5.97 31.38
N SER A 372 4.85 6.36 32.66
CA SER A 372 4.12 5.67 33.73
C SER A 372 2.61 5.89 33.67
N PHE A 373 2.15 6.92 32.95
CA PHE A 373 0.73 7.16 32.67
C PHE A 373 0.24 6.43 31.42
N PHE A 374 1.15 5.78 30.68
CA PHE A 374 0.79 5.02 29.50
C PHE A 374 0.11 3.72 29.92
N ARG A 375 -1.19 3.63 29.66
CA ARG A 375 -1.96 2.40 29.90
C ARG A 375 -1.48 1.31 28.95
N ASP A 376 -1.61 0.04 29.33
CA ASP A 376 -1.37 -1.07 28.40
C ASP A 376 -2.53 -1.23 27.39
N SER A 377 -2.43 -2.18 26.47
CA SER A 377 -3.45 -2.43 25.46
C SER A 377 -4.76 -2.97 26.05
N GLY A 378 -5.88 -2.42 25.56
CA GLY A 378 -7.22 -2.89 25.91
C GLY A 378 -7.70 -4.06 25.05
N ALA A 379 -8.92 -4.55 25.33
CA ALA A 379 -9.53 -5.66 24.60
C ALA A 379 -9.70 -5.38 23.09
N GLU A 380 -10.16 -4.18 22.72
CA GLU A 380 -10.37 -3.83 21.31
C GLU A 380 -9.06 -3.78 20.50
N GLU A 381 -7.99 -3.28 21.09
CA GLU A 381 -6.67 -3.25 20.45
C GLU A 381 -6.11 -4.67 20.32
N THR A 382 -6.26 -5.47 21.37
CA THR A 382 -5.85 -6.87 21.37
C THR A 382 -6.56 -7.65 20.28
N LEU A 383 -7.87 -7.46 20.11
CA LEU A 383 -8.65 -8.06 19.02
C LEU A 383 -8.15 -7.60 17.65
N PHE A 384 -7.90 -6.29 17.49
CA PHE A 384 -7.37 -5.74 16.25
C PHE A 384 -6.02 -6.36 15.86
N PHE A 385 -5.04 -6.31 16.76
CA PHE A 385 -3.71 -6.85 16.50
C PHE A 385 -3.75 -8.36 16.27
N SER A 386 -4.50 -9.11 17.09
CA SER A 386 -4.61 -10.57 16.95
C SER A 386 -5.19 -10.98 15.60
N PHE A 387 -6.23 -10.27 15.13
CA PHE A 387 -6.83 -10.52 13.82
C PHE A 387 -5.82 -10.32 12.68
N TRP A 388 -5.14 -9.17 12.65
CA TRP A 388 -4.20 -8.85 11.56
C TRP A 388 -2.91 -9.68 11.61
N ILE A 389 -2.41 -10.02 12.80
CA ILE A 389 -1.27 -10.95 12.96
C ILE A 389 -1.66 -12.34 12.44
N SER A 390 -2.84 -12.84 12.83
CA SER A 390 -3.34 -14.14 12.37
C SER A 390 -3.52 -14.16 10.86
N ALA A 391 -4.04 -13.08 10.27
CA ALA A 391 -4.15 -12.93 8.82
C ALA A 391 -2.80 -12.94 8.12
N ALA A 392 -1.79 -12.22 8.66
CA ALA A 392 -0.44 -12.20 8.12
C ALA A 392 0.26 -13.58 8.19
N MET A 393 0.02 -14.33 9.27
CA MET A 393 0.50 -15.72 9.39
C MET A 393 -0.23 -16.67 8.44
N ALA A 394 -1.56 -16.59 8.37
CA ALA A 394 -2.37 -17.43 7.49
C ALA A 394 -2.02 -17.23 6.02
N ALA A 395 -1.69 -16.00 5.61
CA ALA A 395 -1.20 -15.72 4.27
C ALA A 395 0.06 -16.53 3.91
N GLY A 396 0.96 -16.81 4.86
CA GLY A 396 2.14 -17.66 4.63
C GLY A 396 1.82 -19.14 4.43
N CYS A 397 0.65 -19.59 4.90
CA CYS A 397 0.19 -20.96 4.72
C CYS A 397 -0.68 -21.14 3.47
N LEU A 398 -1.44 -20.10 3.10
CA LEU A 398 -2.51 -20.18 2.10
C LEU A 398 -2.16 -19.62 0.73
N LEU A 399 -1.16 -18.72 0.64
CA LEU A 399 -0.75 -18.19 -0.65
C LEU A 399 0.00 -19.28 -1.46
N PRO A 400 -0.28 -19.39 -2.77
CA PRO A 400 0.36 -20.38 -3.62
C PRO A 400 1.88 -20.23 -3.59
N ARG A 401 2.57 -21.36 -3.51
CA ARG A 401 4.03 -21.47 -3.50
C ARG A 401 4.60 -21.66 -4.89
#